data_AF-A0A7W0TVF5-F1
#
_entry.id   AF-A0A7W0TVF5-F1
#
_cell.length_a   1.000
_cell.length_b   1.000
_cell.length_c   1.000
_cell.angle_alpha   90.00
_cell.angle_beta   90.00
_cell.angle_gamma   90.00
#
_symmetry.space_group_name_H-M   'P 1'
#
loop_
_entity.id
_entity.type
_entity.pdbx_description
1 polymer ?
#
loop_
_entity_poly.entity_id
_entity_poly.type
_entity_poly.pdbx_seq_one_letter_code
_entity_poly.pdbx_strand_id
1 'polypeptide(L)'
;MRQVVVALSLVVALVAGLGVGWAGLAAAAQEGTPAGAEDPTEAEVEGIVATAVARAEPLTEDELRGIVDAAVAGAERTPSLLRVDAEGNPLPTRMHVAVVDRTGALLALHSMEDAWTISIDIALAKAYTAAGVSSDENAISSRSLGLLTQPGGAVWNIGNSNDPGTGDDTVEERGLVEFPGGLPLYKDGVLVGGIGVSGDGVDQDEAVAAAGAVGYEPAAAIRVDCVLGLEGAYATGAVPCPDAGAAASPAA
;
A
#
# COMPACT_ATOMS: atom_id res chain seq x y z
N MET A 1 42.29 -1.86 7.79
CA MET A 1 41.91 -2.06 6.37
C MET A 1 41.14 -3.34 6.07
N ARG A 2 41.15 -4.38 6.91
CA ARG A 2 40.45 -5.66 6.63
C ARG A 2 39.08 -5.82 7.32
N GLN A 3 38.73 -4.94 8.28
CA GLN A 3 37.50 -5.05 9.08
C GLN A 3 36.34 -4.17 8.56
N VAL A 4 36.62 -3.04 7.89
CA VAL A 4 35.61 -2.21 7.20
C VAL A 4 34.94 -2.97 6.04
N VAL A 5 35.66 -3.93 5.43
CA VAL A 5 35.16 -4.75 4.30
C VAL A 5 34.10 -5.77 4.75
N VAL A 6 34.05 -6.14 6.04
CA VAL A 6 33.12 -7.17 6.53
C VAL A 6 31.77 -6.58 6.96
N ALA A 7 31.74 -5.34 7.48
CA ALA A 7 30.48 -4.63 7.77
C ALA A 7 29.72 -4.27 6.48
N LEU A 8 30.44 -3.99 5.40
CA LEU A 8 29.87 -3.81 4.05
C LEU A 8 29.11 -5.06 3.58
N SER A 9 29.52 -6.26 3.98
CA SER A 9 28.93 -7.54 3.57
C SER A 9 27.58 -7.86 4.25
N LEU A 10 27.23 -7.17 5.34
CA LEU A 10 25.98 -7.40 6.07
C LEU A 10 24.84 -6.49 5.60
N VAL A 11 25.16 -5.27 5.13
CA VAL A 11 24.24 -4.46 4.31
C VAL A 11 23.88 -5.22 3.02
N VAL A 12 24.84 -5.97 2.46
CA VAL A 12 24.65 -6.83 1.27
C VAL A 12 23.70 -8.02 1.52
N ALA A 13 23.52 -8.48 2.76
CA ALA A 13 22.58 -9.56 3.07
C ALA A 13 21.13 -9.06 3.26
N LEU A 14 20.94 -7.83 3.78
CA LEU A 14 19.60 -7.23 3.86
C LEU A 14 19.10 -6.74 2.49
N VAL A 15 20.01 -6.34 1.60
CA VAL A 15 19.72 -5.99 0.19
C VAL A 15 19.57 -7.23 -0.71
N ALA A 16 19.99 -8.42 -0.26
CA ALA A 16 19.85 -9.67 -1.02
C ALA A 16 18.38 -10.08 -1.27
N GLY A 17 17.40 -9.44 -0.61
CA GLY A 17 15.97 -9.57 -0.93
C GLY A 17 15.48 -8.71 -2.10
N LEU A 18 16.28 -7.75 -2.60
CA LEU A 18 15.85 -6.74 -3.58
C LEU A 18 16.41 -6.93 -5.00
N GLY A 19 17.12 -8.03 -5.28
CA GLY A 19 17.53 -8.39 -6.65
C GLY A 19 18.51 -7.43 -7.35
N VAL A 20 19.05 -6.42 -6.67
CA VAL A 20 19.98 -5.47 -7.27
C VAL A 20 21.37 -6.10 -7.40
N GLY A 21 21.73 -6.45 -8.63
CA GLY A 21 23.07 -6.96 -8.95
C GLY A 21 24.17 -5.94 -8.63
N TRP A 22 25.35 -6.45 -8.28
CA TRP A 22 26.55 -5.68 -7.86
C TRP A 22 26.92 -4.49 -8.76
N ALA A 23 26.54 -4.49 -10.03
CA ALA A 23 26.81 -3.41 -10.97
C ALA A 23 25.94 -2.14 -10.73
N GLY A 24 24.72 -2.29 -10.20
CA GLY A 24 23.83 -1.15 -9.91
C GLY A 24 24.23 -0.36 -8.67
N LEU A 25 24.73 -1.05 -7.65
CA LEU A 25 25.21 -0.43 -6.40
C LEU A 25 26.47 0.43 -6.61
N ALA A 26 27.35 0.01 -7.51
CA ALA A 26 28.60 0.74 -7.80
C ALA A 26 28.35 2.09 -8.49
N ALA A 27 27.24 2.24 -9.23
CA ALA A 27 26.88 3.50 -9.88
C ALA A 27 26.31 4.53 -8.90
N ALA A 28 25.47 4.10 -7.94
CA ALA A 28 24.85 4.98 -6.96
C ALA A 28 25.84 5.57 -5.95
N ALA A 29 26.94 4.87 -5.65
CA ALA A 29 27.98 5.35 -4.74
C ALA A 29 28.85 6.48 -5.31
N GLN A 30 28.81 6.73 -6.63
CA GLN A 30 29.72 7.65 -7.30
C GLN A 30 29.13 9.06 -7.52
N GLU A 31 27.81 9.26 -7.39
CA GLU A 31 27.15 10.52 -7.79
C GLU A 31 26.84 11.49 -6.62
N GLY A 32 27.13 11.15 -5.36
CA GLY A 32 26.56 11.88 -4.22
C GLY A 32 27.47 12.35 -3.09
N THR A 33 28.76 12.00 -3.05
CA THR A 33 29.57 12.30 -1.85
C THR A 33 30.13 13.72 -1.91
N PRO A 34 29.67 14.67 -1.05
CA PRO A 34 30.33 15.97 -0.95
C PRO A 34 31.78 15.77 -0.50
N ALA A 35 32.72 16.37 -1.22
CA ALA A 35 34.14 16.31 -0.87
C ALA A 35 34.35 16.93 0.52
N GLY A 36 34.66 16.10 1.52
CA GLY A 36 34.95 16.51 2.89
C GLY A 36 33.97 16.04 3.97
N ALA A 37 32.97 15.21 3.64
CA ALA A 37 32.22 14.49 4.67
C ALA A 37 33.12 13.40 5.30
N GLU A 38 33.26 13.42 6.62
CA GLU A 38 33.91 12.33 7.36
C GLU A 38 33.04 11.08 7.25
N ASP A 39 33.66 9.91 7.08
CA ASP A 39 32.93 8.64 7.09
C ASP A 39 32.21 8.48 8.43
N PRO A 40 30.93 8.07 8.45
CA PRO A 40 30.17 7.91 9.68
C PRO A 40 30.84 6.87 10.59
N THR A 41 30.83 7.15 11.89
CA THR A 41 31.36 6.23 12.90
C THR A 41 30.52 4.95 12.97
N GLU A 42 31.11 3.86 13.46
CA GLU A 42 30.42 2.57 13.63
C GLU A 42 29.15 2.71 14.50
N ALA A 43 29.19 3.54 15.54
CA ALA A 43 28.04 3.81 16.40
C ALA A 43 26.92 4.60 15.69
N GLU A 44 27.27 5.51 14.77
CA GLU A 44 26.29 6.22 13.94
C GLU A 44 25.65 5.28 12.92
N VAL A 45 26.44 4.41 12.29
CA VAL A 45 25.92 3.38 11.38
C VAL A 45 25.02 2.39 12.12
N GLU A 46 25.43 1.90 13.29
CA GLU A 46 24.59 1.03 14.13
C GLU A 46 23.31 1.72 14.57
N GLY A 47 23.37 3.01 14.94
CA GLY A 47 22.20 3.81 15.29
C GLY A 47 21.23 3.99 14.12
N ILE A 48 21.74 4.27 12.92
CA ILE A 48 20.96 4.38 11.68
C ILE A 48 20.30 3.04 11.35
N VAL A 49 21.05 1.94 11.40
CA VAL A 49 20.54 0.59 11.12
C VAL A 49 19.50 0.16 12.15
N ALA A 50 19.74 0.38 13.44
CA ALA A 50 18.78 0.05 14.49
C ALA A 50 17.48 0.84 14.34
N THR A 51 17.58 2.12 13.99
CA THR A 51 16.40 2.97 13.71
C THR A 51 15.65 2.49 12.47
N ALA A 52 16.36 2.11 11.40
CA ALA A 52 15.75 1.59 10.17
C ALA A 52 15.05 0.24 10.40
N VAL A 53 15.67 -0.66 11.16
CA VAL A 53 15.11 -1.98 11.49
C VAL A 53 13.90 -1.85 12.42
N ALA A 54 13.98 -1.01 13.46
CA ALA A 54 12.86 -0.77 14.37
C ALA A 54 11.66 -0.10 13.67
N ARG A 55 11.90 0.71 12.64
CA ARG A 55 10.84 1.31 11.81
C ARG A 55 10.24 0.33 10.80
N ALA A 56 10.97 -0.70 10.41
CA ALA A 56 10.53 -1.70 9.44
C ALA A 56 9.84 -2.91 10.10
N GLU A 57 9.38 -2.79 11.34
CA GLU A 57 8.75 -3.92 12.01
C GLU A 57 7.46 -4.35 11.28
N PRO A 58 7.34 -5.64 10.94
CA PRO A 58 6.16 -6.16 10.27
C PRO A 58 4.92 -6.07 11.18
N LEU A 59 3.73 -6.14 10.56
CA LEU A 59 2.48 -6.24 11.31
C LEU A 59 2.46 -7.53 12.14
N THR A 60 2.15 -7.40 13.42
CA THR A 60 1.97 -8.53 14.33
C THR A 60 0.60 -9.19 14.11
N GLU A 61 0.42 -10.42 14.64
CA GLU A 61 -0.85 -11.13 14.52
C GLU A 61 -2.02 -10.38 15.18
N ASP A 62 -1.77 -9.71 16.30
CA ASP A 62 -2.80 -8.92 17.00
C ASP A 62 -3.18 -7.67 16.21
N GLU A 63 -2.21 -7.01 15.56
CA GLU A 63 -2.46 -5.88 14.66
C GLU A 63 -3.24 -6.32 13.43
N LEU A 64 -2.86 -7.42 12.79
CA LEU A 64 -3.59 -8.01 11.66
C LEU A 64 -5.04 -8.33 12.02
N ARG A 65 -5.26 -8.94 13.20
CA ARG A 65 -6.61 -9.21 13.69
C ARG A 65 -7.39 -7.92 13.90
N GLY A 66 -6.78 -6.90 14.51
CA GLY A 66 -7.39 -5.59 14.70
C GLY A 66 -7.81 -4.91 13.38
N ILE A 67 -6.94 -4.94 12.37
CA ILE A 67 -7.21 -4.40 11.02
C ILE A 67 -8.41 -5.12 10.39
N VAL A 68 -8.41 -6.46 10.42
CA VAL A 68 -9.48 -7.27 9.84
C VAL A 68 -10.81 -7.05 10.58
N ASP A 69 -10.80 -7.09 11.92
CA ASP A 69 -12.00 -6.89 12.73
C ASP A 69 -12.60 -5.49 12.51
N ALA A 70 -11.76 -4.46 12.40
CA ALA A 70 -12.19 -3.10 12.12
C ALA A 70 -12.80 -2.95 10.72
N ALA A 71 -12.22 -3.62 9.71
CA ALA A 71 -12.80 -3.68 8.36
C ALA A 71 -14.15 -4.41 8.37
N VAL A 72 -14.26 -5.58 9.00
CA VAL A 72 -15.53 -6.33 9.11
C VAL A 72 -16.60 -5.49 9.80
N ALA A 73 -16.27 -4.86 10.93
CA ALA A 73 -17.18 -3.94 11.61
C ALA A 73 -17.54 -2.71 10.76
N GLY A 74 -16.65 -2.27 9.87
CA GLY A 74 -16.93 -1.28 8.83
C GLY A 74 -17.96 -1.79 7.83
N ALA A 75 -17.77 -2.99 7.29
CA ALA A 75 -18.67 -3.61 6.33
C ALA A 75 -20.10 -3.78 6.86
N GLU A 76 -20.24 -4.16 8.13
CA GLU A 76 -21.54 -4.30 8.81
C GLU A 76 -22.29 -2.97 8.98
N ARG A 77 -21.58 -1.84 8.97
CA ARG A 77 -22.15 -0.49 9.10
C ARG A 77 -22.36 0.20 7.75
N THR A 78 -21.68 -0.25 6.70
CA THR A 78 -21.76 0.34 5.36
C THR A 78 -22.99 -0.19 4.63
N PRO A 79 -23.94 0.69 4.23
CA PRO A 79 -25.04 0.30 3.37
C PRO A 79 -24.53 -0.11 1.99
N SER A 80 -24.95 -1.29 1.54
CA SER A 80 -24.64 -1.82 0.23
C SER A 80 -25.30 -1.01 -0.88
N LEU A 81 -24.60 -0.86 -2.00
CA LEU A 81 -25.17 -0.33 -3.23
C LEU A 81 -25.88 -1.43 -4.03
N LEU A 82 -25.49 -2.69 -3.82
CA LEU A 82 -25.78 -3.82 -4.71
C LEU A 82 -26.56 -4.95 -4.03
N ARG A 83 -26.92 -4.79 -2.75
CA ARG A 83 -27.62 -5.77 -1.92
C ARG A 83 -28.80 -5.11 -1.22
N VAL A 84 -29.97 -5.72 -1.36
CA VAL A 84 -31.23 -5.22 -0.79
C VAL A 84 -32.03 -6.35 -0.13
N ASP A 85 -32.92 -5.99 0.80
CA ASP A 85 -33.90 -6.90 1.37
C ASP A 85 -35.09 -7.14 0.41
N ALA A 86 -36.09 -7.90 0.86
CA ALA A 86 -37.28 -8.21 0.05
C ALA A 86 -38.13 -6.96 -0.25
N GLU A 87 -38.01 -5.93 0.57
CA GLU A 87 -38.69 -4.65 0.47
C GLU A 87 -37.90 -3.62 -0.37
N GLY A 88 -36.68 -3.96 -0.79
CA GLY A 88 -35.81 -3.11 -1.61
C GLY A 88 -34.95 -2.13 -0.81
N ASN A 89 -34.87 -2.24 0.53
CA ASN A 89 -33.98 -1.41 1.34
C ASN A 89 -32.55 -1.94 1.29
N PRO A 90 -31.53 -1.06 1.26
CA PRO A 90 -30.13 -1.46 1.33
C PRO A 90 -29.82 -2.32 2.56
N LEU A 91 -29.14 -3.44 2.34
CA LEU A 91 -28.56 -4.28 3.39
C LEU A 91 -27.10 -3.88 3.67
N PRO A 92 -26.48 -4.34 4.77
CA PRO A 92 -25.05 -4.21 4.94
C PRO A 92 -24.26 -4.90 3.83
N THR A 93 -23.07 -4.37 3.54
CA THR A 93 -22.13 -4.97 2.59
C THR A 93 -21.61 -6.33 3.08
N ARG A 94 -21.21 -7.20 2.15
CA ARG A 94 -20.53 -8.47 2.42
C ARG A 94 -19.24 -8.51 1.62
N MET A 95 -18.11 -8.52 2.32
CA MET A 95 -16.81 -8.26 1.73
C MET A 95 -15.81 -9.38 1.97
N HIS A 96 -14.82 -9.46 1.07
CA HIS A 96 -13.53 -10.07 1.34
C HIS A 96 -12.55 -8.99 1.76
N VAL A 97 -11.77 -9.27 2.81
CA VAL A 97 -10.72 -8.39 3.35
C VAL A 97 -9.40 -9.13 3.27
N ALA A 98 -8.45 -8.59 2.51
CA ALA A 98 -7.10 -9.11 2.38
C ALA A 98 -6.09 -8.11 2.94
N VAL A 99 -5.05 -8.62 3.61
CA VAL A 99 -3.91 -7.83 4.07
C VAL A 99 -2.63 -8.51 3.57
N VAL A 100 -1.76 -7.75 2.93
CA VAL A 100 -0.46 -8.21 2.43
C VAL A 100 0.68 -7.43 3.10
N ASP A 101 1.87 -8.02 3.14
CA ASP A 101 3.09 -7.32 3.54
C ASP A 101 3.68 -6.47 2.39
N ARG A 102 4.81 -5.80 2.64
CA ARG A 102 5.54 -5.00 1.63
C ARG A 102 6.00 -5.82 0.42
N THR A 103 6.25 -7.11 0.57
CA THR A 103 6.63 -8.00 -0.54
C THR A 103 5.43 -8.45 -1.37
N GLY A 104 4.21 -8.18 -0.89
CA GLY A 104 2.97 -8.64 -1.48
C GLY A 104 2.54 -10.03 -1.00
N ALA A 105 3.21 -10.60 0.01
CA ALA A 105 2.84 -11.87 0.60
C ALA A 105 1.56 -11.72 1.43
N LEU A 106 0.65 -12.69 1.31
CA LEU A 106 -0.61 -12.69 2.04
C LEU A 106 -0.38 -12.91 3.54
N LEU A 107 -0.81 -11.95 4.36
CA LEU A 107 -0.76 -12.03 5.82
C LEU A 107 -2.09 -12.46 6.43
N ALA A 108 -3.20 -11.94 5.89
CA ALA A 108 -4.55 -12.26 6.36
C ALA A 108 -5.56 -12.21 5.22
N LEU A 109 -6.53 -13.14 5.25
CA LEU A 109 -7.70 -13.12 4.38
C LEU A 109 -8.93 -13.48 5.21
N HIS A 110 -9.95 -12.62 5.17
CA HIS A 110 -11.25 -12.87 5.78
C HIS A 110 -12.35 -12.75 4.74
N SER A 111 -13.28 -13.70 4.76
CA SER A 111 -14.41 -13.77 3.84
C SER A 111 -15.69 -13.75 4.65
N MET A 112 -16.47 -12.67 4.51
CA MET A 112 -17.79 -12.61 5.12
C MET A 112 -18.73 -13.62 4.45
N GLU A 113 -19.70 -14.13 5.22
CA GLU A 113 -20.74 -14.99 4.68
C GLU A 113 -21.51 -14.29 3.55
N ASP A 114 -21.74 -15.01 2.45
CA ASP A 114 -22.46 -14.53 1.27
C ASP A 114 -21.80 -13.36 0.51
N ALA A 115 -20.50 -13.11 0.76
CA ALA A 115 -19.67 -12.27 -0.11
C ALA A 115 -19.42 -12.96 -1.47
N TRP A 116 -19.28 -12.16 -2.53
CA TRP A 116 -19.08 -12.70 -3.88
C TRP A 116 -17.76 -13.44 -4.01
N THR A 117 -17.78 -14.71 -4.42
CA THR A 117 -16.56 -15.52 -4.56
C THR A 117 -15.52 -14.90 -5.49
N ILE A 118 -15.94 -14.22 -6.56
CA ILE A 118 -15.03 -13.52 -7.49
C ILE A 118 -14.22 -12.39 -6.81
N SER A 119 -14.71 -11.88 -5.68
CA SER A 119 -14.09 -10.77 -4.98
C SER A 119 -12.91 -11.16 -4.10
N ILE A 120 -12.65 -12.47 -3.91
CA ILE A 120 -11.45 -12.95 -3.19
C ILE A 120 -10.18 -12.48 -3.89
N ASP A 121 -10.05 -12.81 -5.18
CA ASP A 121 -8.86 -12.46 -5.97
C ASP A 121 -8.75 -10.95 -6.16
N ILE A 122 -9.90 -10.26 -6.29
CA ILE A 122 -9.94 -8.80 -6.40
C ILE A 122 -9.47 -8.14 -5.10
N ALA A 123 -9.86 -8.62 -3.93
CA ALA A 123 -9.40 -8.09 -2.65
C ALA A 123 -7.88 -8.25 -2.50
N LEU A 124 -7.35 -9.43 -2.84
CA LEU A 124 -5.90 -9.70 -2.85
C LEU A 124 -5.15 -8.76 -3.81
N ALA A 125 -5.65 -8.61 -5.04
CA ALA A 125 -5.07 -7.74 -6.05
C ALA A 125 -5.10 -6.26 -5.65
N LYS A 126 -6.17 -5.78 -5.00
CA LYS A 126 -6.24 -4.42 -4.45
C LYS A 126 -5.22 -4.19 -3.33
N ALA A 127 -5.09 -5.13 -2.41
CA ALA A 127 -4.11 -5.07 -1.33
C ALA A 127 -2.69 -5.01 -1.89
N TYR A 128 -2.38 -5.91 -2.84
CA TYR A 128 -1.12 -5.98 -3.55
C TYR A 128 -0.84 -4.70 -4.33
N THR A 129 -1.81 -4.18 -5.07
CA THR A 129 -1.66 -2.93 -5.83
C THR A 129 -1.26 -1.80 -4.91
N ALA A 130 -2.00 -1.58 -3.83
CA ALA A 130 -1.74 -0.47 -2.92
C ALA A 130 -0.36 -0.58 -2.24
N ALA A 131 0.04 -1.77 -1.81
CA ALA A 131 1.38 -2.01 -1.26
C ALA A 131 2.48 -1.83 -2.31
N GLY A 132 2.30 -2.41 -3.50
CA GLY A 132 3.31 -2.51 -4.54
C GLY A 132 3.59 -1.22 -5.29
N VAL A 133 2.62 -0.29 -5.37
CA VAL A 133 2.82 1.03 -5.97
C VAL A 133 3.13 2.13 -4.96
N SER A 134 3.30 1.78 -3.68
CA SER A 134 3.65 2.72 -2.61
C SER A 134 5.10 2.56 -2.15
N SER A 135 5.62 3.60 -1.49
CA SER A 135 6.92 3.62 -0.83
C SER A 135 6.87 4.42 0.47
N ASP A 136 7.98 4.50 1.20
CA ASP A 136 8.07 5.33 2.42
C ASP A 136 7.93 6.83 2.15
N GLU A 137 8.02 7.25 0.87
CA GLU A 137 7.95 8.65 0.46
C GLU A 137 6.67 8.98 -0.31
N ASN A 138 5.98 7.98 -0.87
CA ASN A 138 4.79 8.17 -1.69
C ASN A 138 3.77 7.07 -1.43
N ALA A 139 2.57 7.44 -1.02
CA ALA A 139 1.44 6.55 -0.80
C ALA A 139 0.46 6.67 -1.96
N ILE A 140 0.17 5.53 -2.60
CA ILE A 140 -0.75 5.44 -3.74
C ILE A 140 -1.78 4.34 -3.45
N SER A 141 -3.05 4.73 -3.35
CA SER A 141 -4.16 3.78 -3.27
C SER A 141 -4.49 3.22 -4.65
N SER A 142 -5.26 2.12 -4.69
CA SER A 142 -5.77 1.58 -5.96
C SER A 142 -6.65 2.59 -6.70
N ARG A 143 -7.38 3.46 -5.99
CA ARG A 143 -8.13 4.59 -6.57
C ARG A 143 -7.21 5.59 -7.27
N SER A 144 -6.17 6.04 -6.58
CA SER A 144 -5.23 7.03 -7.10
C SER A 144 -4.53 6.51 -8.35
N LEU A 145 -4.12 5.24 -8.32
CA LEU A 145 -3.57 4.57 -9.49
C LEU A 145 -4.59 4.53 -10.65
N GLY A 146 -5.84 4.20 -10.35
CA GLY A 146 -6.96 4.25 -11.30
C GLY A 146 -7.16 5.57 -12.02
N LEU A 147 -6.90 6.70 -11.36
CA LEU A 147 -6.94 8.02 -11.99
C LEU A 147 -5.73 8.24 -12.91
N LEU A 148 -4.55 7.79 -12.49
CA LEU A 148 -3.30 7.98 -13.23
C LEU A 148 -3.19 7.05 -14.46
N THR A 149 -3.96 5.97 -14.49
CA THR A 149 -4.02 4.97 -15.57
C THR A 149 -5.21 5.16 -16.50
N GLN A 150 -5.88 6.33 -16.50
CA GLN A 150 -6.89 6.66 -17.54
C GLN A 150 -6.23 6.92 -18.91
N PRO A 151 -6.97 6.86 -20.05
CA PRO A 151 -6.39 7.11 -21.37
C PRO A 151 -5.66 8.46 -21.43
N GLY A 152 -4.35 8.44 -21.75
CA GLY A 152 -3.50 9.63 -21.76
C GLY A 152 -2.93 10.03 -20.39
N GLY A 153 -3.19 9.26 -19.33
CA GLY A 153 -2.60 9.39 -18.00
C GLY A 153 -1.14 8.92 -17.93
N ALA A 154 -0.47 9.28 -16.85
CA ALA A 154 0.97 9.10 -16.66
C ALA A 154 1.42 7.63 -16.71
N VAL A 155 0.54 6.71 -16.29
CA VAL A 155 0.81 5.28 -16.25
C VAL A 155 -0.28 4.48 -16.98
N TRP A 156 -0.84 5.07 -18.05
CA TRP A 156 -1.83 4.40 -18.90
C TRP A 156 -1.41 2.95 -19.21
N ASN A 157 -2.35 2.03 -19.02
CA ASN A 157 -2.19 0.60 -19.35
C ASN A 157 -1.30 -0.21 -18.39
N ILE A 158 -0.95 0.32 -17.21
CA ILE A 158 -0.10 -0.39 -16.24
C ILE A 158 -0.76 -1.67 -15.70
N GLY A 159 -2.09 -1.72 -15.59
CA GLY A 159 -2.85 -2.91 -15.18
C GLY A 159 -2.60 -4.16 -16.03
N ASN A 160 -2.12 -4.00 -17.27
CA ASN A 160 -1.81 -5.11 -18.17
C ASN A 160 -0.36 -5.63 -18.02
N SER A 161 0.43 -5.06 -17.11
CA SER A 161 1.85 -5.38 -16.97
C SER A 161 2.15 -6.68 -16.22
N ASN A 162 1.25 -7.11 -15.34
CA ASN A 162 1.39 -8.27 -14.45
C ASN A 162 0.11 -9.12 -14.39
N ASP A 163 -0.61 -9.19 -15.50
CA ASP A 163 -1.91 -9.88 -15.62
C ASP A 163 -1.78 -11.39 -15.30
N PRO A 164 -2.55 -11.93 -14.33
CA PRO A 164 -2.56 -13.36 -13.99
C PRO A 164 -3.03 -14.18 -15.18
N GLY A 165 -2.07 -14.73 -15.93
CA GLY A 165 -2.38 -15.53 -17.13
C GLY A 165 -1.42 -15.34 -18.30
N THR A 166 -0.37 -14.52 -18.16
CA THR A 166 0.61 -14.28 -19.23
C THR A 166 1.98 -14.97 -19.02
N GLY A 167 2.26 -15.57 -17.86
CA GLY A 167 3.51 -16.29 -17.62
C GLY A 167 3.48 -17.17 -16.37
N ASP A 168 4.35 -18.18 -16.36
CA ASP A 168 4.80 -19.04 -15.25
C ASP A 168 3.95 -19.04 -13.96
N ASP A 169 3.19 -20.11 -13.76
CA ASP A 169 2.34 -20.42 -12.59
C ASP A 169 3.08 -20.59 -11.25
N THR A 170 4.37 -20.21 -11.22
CA THR A 170 5.25 -20.29 -10.05
C THR A 170 5.38 -18.98 -9.28
N VAL A 171 4.90 -17.85 -9.83
CA VAL A 171 4.73 -16.60 -9.09
C VAL A 171 3.25 -16.48 -8.74
N GLU A 172 2.91 -16.13 -7.51
CA GLU A 172 1.55 -15.72 -7.15
C GLU A 172 1.25 -14.39 -7.85
N GLU A 173 1.03 -14.41 -9.16
CA GLU A 173 0.67 -13.25 -9.96
C GLU A 173 -0.70 -12.75 -9.50
N ARG A 174 -0.70 -11.80 -8.58
CA ARG A 174 -1.87 -11.01 -8.20
C ARG A 174 -1.81 -9.78 -9.11
N GLY A 175 -2.45 -9.83 -10.27
CA GLY A 175 -2.48 -8.69 -11.19
C GLY A 175 -2.90 -7.39 -10.52
N LEU A 176 -2.64 -6.25 -11.14
CA LEU A 176 -3.07 -4.98 -10.56
C LEU A 176 -4.58 -4.79 -10.68
N VAL A 177 -5.18 -4.21 -9.64
CA VAL A 177 -6.55 -3.70 -9.67
C VAL A 177 -6.51 -2.19 -9.49
N GLU A 178 -6.95 -1.49 -10.53
CA GLU A 178 -6.87 -0.03 -10.67
C GLU A 178 -8.18 0.68 -10.30
N PHE A 179 -8.98 0.10 -9.39
CA PHE A 179 -10.20 0.72 -8.89
C PHE A 179 -10.28 0.67 -7.36
N PRO A 180 -11.07 1.55 -6.72
CA PRO A 180 -11.03 1.78 -5.27
C PRO A 180 -11.23 0.53 -4.42
N GLY A 181 -10.62 0.53 -3.22
CA GLY A 181 -10.70 -0.56 -2.24
C GLY A 181 -9.34 -1.09 -1.77
N GLY A 182 -8.23 -0.65 -2.36
CA GLY A 182 -6.87 -0.94 -1.89
C GLY A 182 -6.22 0.29 -1.25
N LEU A 183 -5.74 0.17 -0.01
CA LEU A 183 -5.06 1.23 0.72
C LEU A 183 -3.71 0.74 1.26
N PRO A 184 -2.63 1.53 1.15
CA PRO A 184 -1.35 1.17 1.77
C PRO A 184 -1.42 1.38 3.28
N LEU A 185 -0.73 0.51 4.03
CA LEU A 185 -0.66 0.53 5.49
C LEU A 185 0.71 1.00 5.95
N TYR A 186 0.75 2.00 6.81
CA TYR A 186 1.96 2.58 7.38
C TYR A 186 2.00 2.41 8.90
N LYS A 187 3.15 2.03 9.43
CA LYS A 187 3.42 1.98 10.87
C LYS A 187 4.63 2.85 11.16
N ASP A 188 4.48 3.81 12.06
CA ASP A 188 5.54 4.77 12.41
C ASP A 188 6.16 5.50 11.19
N GLY A 189 5.33 5.76 10.18
CA GLY A 189 5.73 6.44 8.94
C GLY A 189 6.41 5.54 7.91
N VAL A 190 6.46 4.22 8.14
CA VAL A 190 7.05 3.24 7.21
C VAL A 190 5.96 2.36 6.63
N LEU A 191 6.01 2.13 5.32
CA LEU A 191 5.10 1.25 4.61
C LEU A 191 5.31 -0.20 5.07
N VAL A 192 4.29 -0.79 5.70
CA VAL A 192 4.34 -2.17 6.21
C VAL A 192 3.53 -3.15 5.36
N GLY A 193 2.71 -2.64 4.43
CA GLY A 193 1.92 -3.49 3.55
C GLY A 193 0.73 -2.76 2.94
N GLY A 194 -0.33 -3.52 2.66
CA GLY A 194 -1.57 -2.98 2.10
C GLY A 194 -2.79 -3.78 2.51
N ILE A 195 -3.92 -3.10 2.66
CA ILE A 195 -5.24 -3.70 2.82
C ILE A 195 -6.00 -3.59 1.49
N GLY A 196 -6.75 -4.63 1.15
CA GLY A 196 -7.63 -4.68 -0.01
C GLY A 196 -8.99 -5.23 0.36
N VAL A 197 -10.04 -4.56 -0.09
CA VAL A 197 -11.42 -4.95 0.17
C VAL A 197 -12.20 -5.02 -1.13
N SER A 198 -13.04 -6.05 -1.26
CA SER A 198 -13.92 -6.23 -2.42
C SER A 198 -15.18 -7.01 -2.06
N GLY A 199 -16.32 -6.58 -2.58
CA GLY A 199 -17.59 -7.30 -2.47
C GLY A 199 -18.85 -6.48 -2.79
N ASP A 200 -18.72 -5.19 -3.04
CA ASP A 200 -19.84 -4.31 -3.34
C ASP A 200 -19.45 -3.21 -4.36
N GLY A 201 -20.14 -2.06 -4.34
CA GLY A 201 -19.69 -0.87 -5.06
C GLY A 201 -18.30 -0.42 -4.61
N VAL A 202 -17.52 0.16 -5.53
CA VAL A 202 -16.11 0.52 -5.27
C VAL A 202 -15.93 1.53 -4.11
N ASP A 203 -16.92 2.39 -3.88
CA ASP A 203 -16.87 3.34 -2.76
C ASP A 203 -17.16 2.65 -1.42
N GLN A 204 -18.04 1.64 -1.42
CA GLN A 204 -18.23 0.77 -0.26
C GLN A 204 -16.96 -0.03 0.04
N ASP A 205 -16.29 -0.56 -0.99
CA ASP A 205 -15.02 -1.28 -0.84
C ASP A 205 -13.96 -0.39 -0.17
N GLU A 206 -13.76 0.84 -0.65
CA GLU A 206 -12.79 1.78 -0.07
C GLU A 206 -13.18 2.25 1.33
N ALA A 207 -14.47 2.50 1.59
CA ALA A 207 -14.93 2.88 2.94
C ALA A 207 -14.66 1.78 3.97
N VAL A 208 -14.83 0.51 3.57
CA VAL A 208 -14.51 -0.65 4.43
C VAL A 208 -13.00 -0.83 4.59
N ALA A 209 -12.22 -0.66 3.52
CA ALA A 209 -10.75 -0.67 3.60
C ALA A 209 -10.24 0.43 4.54
N ALA A 210 -10.81 1.64 4.46
CA ALA A 210 -10.47 2.76 5.31
C ALA A 210 -10.79 2.48 6.78
N ALA A 211 -11.90 1.80 7.07
CA ALA A 211 -12.23 1.37 8.43
C ALA A 211 -11.18 0.41 9.01
N GLY A 212 -10.62 -0.49 8.18
CA GLY A 212 -9.53 -1.39 8.59
C GLY A 212 -8.18 -0.68 8.72
N ALA A 213 -7.92 0.35 7.91
CA ALA A 213 -6.65 1.07 7.88
C ALA A 213 -6.51 2.14 9.00
N VAL A 214 -7.50 2.31 9.89
CA VAL A 214 -7.43 3.28 10.97
C VAL A 214 -6.23 3.01 11.88
N GLY A 215 -5.39 4.02 12.10
CA GLY A 215 -4.14 3.91 12.83
C GLY A 215 -2.94 3.47 11.98
N TYR A 216 -3.17 3.18 10.70
CA TYR A 216 -2.16 2.78 9.71
C TYR A 216 -2.16 3.68 8.47
N GLU A 217 -2.74 4.87 8.57
CA GLU A 217 -2.85 5.78 7.44
C GLU A 217 -1.50 6.39 7.06
N PRO A 218 -1.22 6.59 5.76
CA PRO A 218 -0.10 7.42 5.34
C PRO A 218 -0.30 8.88 5.79
N ALA A 219 0.82 9.58 6.02
CA ALA A 219 0.78 11.02 6.23
C ALA A 219 0.23 11.74 4.98
N ALA A 220 -0.57 12.80 5.18
CA ALA A 220 -1.15 13.58 4.08
C ALA A 220 -0.09 14.10 3.08
N ALA A 221 1.11 14.43 3.58
CA ALA A 221 2.21 14.96 2.78
C ALA A 221 2.79 13.97 1.76
N ILE A 222 2.61 12.65 1.98
CA ILE A 222 3.10 11.61 1.07
C ILE A 222 1.97 10.98 0.24
N ARG A 223 0.72 11.33 0.51
CA ARG A 223 -0.42 10.86 -0.28
C ARG A 223 -0.46 11.53 -1.64
N VAL A 224 -0.26 10.74 -2.69
CA VAL A 224 -0.17 11.25 -4.07
C VAL A 224 -1.47 11.94 -4.50
N ASP A 225 -2.62 11.46 -4.07
CA ASP A 225 -3.90 12.10 -4.37
C ASP A 225 -4.08 13.45 -3.69
N CYS A 226 -3.56 13.63 -2.48
CA CYS A 226 -3.53 14.93 -1.81
C CYS A 226 -2.58 15.90 -2.50
N VAL A 227 -1.37 15.44 -2.82
CA VAL A 227 -0.32 16.28 -3.43
C VAL A 227 -0.71 16.72 -4.85
N LEU A 228 -1.33 15.83 -5.63
CA LEU A 228 -1.73 16.11 -7.00
C LEU A 228 -3.14 16.69 -7.15
N GLY A 229 -3.87 16.90 -6.03
CA GLY A 229 -5.23 17.42 -6.07
C GLY A 229 -6.23 16.49 -6.78
N LEU A 230 -6.02 15.17 -6.65
CA LEU A 230 -6.87 14.13 -7.22
C LEU A 230 -8.02 13.72 -6.28
N GLU A 231 -8.08 14.32 -5.09
CA GLU A 231 -9.10 14.06 -4.09
C GLU A 231 -10.52 14.22 -4.67
N GLY A 232 -11.39 13.24 -4.43
CA GLY A 232 -12.79 13.30 -4.85
C GLY A 232 -13.06 13.06 -6.34
N ALA A 233 -12.04 12.80 -7.17
CA ALA A 233 -12.20 12.63 -8.62
C ALA A 233 -13.09 11.45 -9.06
N TYR A 234 -13.57 10.61 -8.12
CA TYR A 234 -14.53 9.55 -8.41
C TYR A 234 -15.69 9.35 -7.40
N ALA A 235 -15.78 9.99 -6.22
CA ALA A 235 -16.93 9.79 -5.29
C ALA A 235 -16.98 10.65 -4.00
N THR A 236 -18.13 10.59 -3.31
CA THR A 236 -18.48 11.14 -1.99
C THR A 236 -17.89 10.40 -0.78
N GLY A 237 -16.99 9.44 -0.98
CA GLY A 237 -16.44 8.57 0.07
C GLY A 237 -14.94 8.34 0.01
N ALA A 238 -14.22 9.07 -0.85
CA ALA A 238 -12.77 9.02 -0.87
C ALA A 238 -12.22 9.35 0.53
N VAL A 239 -11.16 8.65 0.95
CA VAL A 239 -10.49 8.97 2.21
C VAL A 239 -10.02 10.42 2.15
N PRO A 240 -10.57 11.33 2.99
CA PRO A 240 -10.27 12.75 2.86
C PRO A 240 -8.79 12.98 3.12
N CYS A 241 -8.21 14.00 2.50
CA CYS A 241 -6.91 14.48 2.87
C CYS A 241 -7.03 15.14 4.25
N PRO A 242 -6.38 14.63 5.31
CA PRO A 242 -6.39 15.31 6.61
C PRO A 242 -5.83 16.73 6.38
N ASP A 243 -6.51 17.76 6.90
CA ASP A 243 -6.18 19.18 6.70
C ASP A 243 -4.68 19.36 6.60
N ALA A 244 -4.17 19.55 5.38
CA ALA A 244 -2.81 19.99 5.14
C ALA A 244 -2.76 21.41 5.69
N GLY A 245 -2.48 21.55 6.99
CA GLY A 245 -2.64 22.80 7.72
C GLY A 245 -2.11 23.97 6.91
N ALA A 246 -3.01 24.81 6.42
CA ALA A 246 -2.71 26.08 5.75
C ALA A 246 -1.43 26.08 4.88
N ALA A 247 -1.27 25.13 3.96
CA ALA A 247 -0.30 25.31 2.88
C ALA A 247 -0.93 26.25 1.84
N ALA A 248 -0.43 27.49 1.80
CA ALA A 248 -0.91 28.57 0.97
C ALA A 248 -1.20 28.13 -0.47
N SER A 249 -2.40 28.47 -0.93
CA SER A 249 -2.76 28.51 -2.35
C SER A 249 -1.62 29.17 -3.14
N PRO A 250 -1.03 28.52 -4.16
CA PRO A 250 -0.18 29.23 -5.09
C PRO A 250 -1.09 30.23 -5.82
N ALA A 251 -0.79 31.50 -5.63
CA ALA A 251 -1.51 32.60 -6.24
C ALA A 251 -1.49 32.47 -7.78
N ALA A 252 -2.70 32.54 -8.36
CA ALA A 252 -3.10 32.95 -9.71
C ALA A 252 -2.24 32.51 -10.92
#